data_AF-A0A9W8LS73-F1
#
_entry.id   AF-A0A9W8LS73-F1
#
_cell.length_a   1.000
_cell.length_b   1.000
_cell.length_c   1.000
_cell.angle_alpha   90.00
_cell.angle_beta   90.00
_cell.angle_gamma   90.00
#
_symmetry.space_group_name_H-M   'P 1'
#
loop_
_entity.id
_entity.type
_entity.pdbx_description
1 polymer ?
#
loop_
_entity_poly.entity_id
_entity_poly.type
_entity_poly.pdbx_seq_one_letter_code
_entity_poly.pdbx_strand_id
1 'polypeptide(L)'
;MMFIIGLNPPIRQGQTRYPYLVLQFVRDEEMAIDVNFSADDAASKFEGRLRAHYDEPLYRIVANVFKGVTDKRLTEGGDFRGYHGAQGIKASLKASEGTLYPLEKGFLFAPKPTLFIPHSDIASILFSRVEASATNKMRTFDLKLNMHGTQDYQFVSINREEHTSLEEYMAEHGIKMLSELNESTSVSYKGMDVDSDDGGVNKVAVAGVAALGMESDEDSSPDEDFVAESGSDSDMPEEYDEDYESPDDGEDD
;
A
#
# COMPACT_ATOMS: atom_id res chain seq x y z
N MET A 1 -19.46 -6.06 -4.71
CA MET A 1 -18.69 -6.80 -3.70
C MET A 1 -17.43 -7.35 -4.33
N MET A 2 -16.31 -7.37 -3.61
CA MET A 2 -15.04 -7.91 -4.11
C MET A 2 -14.70 -9.19 -3.35
N PHE A 3 -14.34 -10.25 -4.06
CA PHE A 3 -13.87 -11.51 -3.50
C PHE A 3 -12.47 -11.78 -4.02
N ILE A 4 -11.50 -11.85 -3.11
CA ILE A 4 -10.09 -11.99 -3.45
C ILE A 4 -9.57 -13.34 -2.98
N ILE A 5 -8.94 -14.07 -3.89
CA ILE A 5 -8.35 -15.39 -3.61
C ILE A 5 -6.84 -15.28 -3.75
N GLY A 6 -6.12 -15.52 -2.65
CA GLY A 6 -4.67 -15.68 -2.68
C GLY A 6 -4.29 -17.06 -3.22
N LEU A 7 -3.43 -17.08 -4.24
CA LEU A 7 -2.98 -18.27 -4.96
C LEU A 7 -1.51 -18.58 -4.64
N ASN A 8 -1.25 -19.79 -4.15
CA ASN A 8 0.10 -20.30 -3.94
C ASN A 8 0.18 -21.76 -4.44
N PRO A 9 0.90 -22.05 -5.55
CA PRO A 9 1.66 -21.12 -6.38
C PRO A 9 0.77 -20.15 -7.19
N PRO A 10 1.29 -18.99 -7.64
CA PRO A 10 0.55 -18.06 -8.48
C PRO A 10 0.23 -18.67 -9.85
N ILE A 11 -0.93 -18.35 -10.42
CA ILE A 11 -1.25 -18.74 -11.81
C ILE A 11 -0.44 -17.90 -12.80
N ARG A 12 -0.27 -18.39 -14.02
CA ARG A 12 0.53 -17.73 -15.06
C ARG A 12 -0.28 -17.48 -16.32
N GLN A 13 -0.08 -16.31 -16.91
CA GLN A 13 -0.51 -16.01 -18.27
C GLN A 13 0.71 -15.49 -19.04
N GLY A 14 1.28 -16.33 -19.90
CA GLY A 14 2.59 -16.07 -20.51
C GLY A 14 3.70 -15.96 -19.45
N GLN A 15 4.44 -14.86 -19.47
CA GLN A 15 5.51 -14.59 -18.48
C GLN A 15 4.99 -14.02 -17.15
N THR A 16 3.77 -13.47 -17.14
CA THR A 16 3.20 -12.78 -15.98
C THR A 16 2.62 -13.77 -14.97
N ARG A 17 2.89 -13.53 -13.68
CA ARG A 17 2.35 -14.32 -12.56
C ARG A 17 1.26 -13.54 -11.83
N TYR A 18 0.15 -14.19 -11.51
CA TYR A 18 -0.96 -13.63 -10.74
C TYR A 18 -1.08 -14.37 -9.41
N PRO A 19 -0.60 -13.77 -8.31
CA PRO A 19 -0.73 -14.33 -6.96
C PRO A 19 -2.13 -14.13 -6.37
N TYR A 20 -2.98 -13.32 -7.01
CA TYR A 20 -4.35 -13.07 -6.56
C TYR A 20 -5.32 -13.18 -7.73
N LEU A 21 -6.50 -13.75 -7.47
CA LEU A 21 -7.68 -13.59 -8.30
C LEU A 21 -8.61 -12.60 -7.62
N VAL A 22 -9.04 -11.58 -8.35
CA VAL A 22 -10.01 -10.58 -7.88
C VAL A 22 -11.29 -10.75 -8.68
N LEU A 23 -12.35 -11.15 -8.01
CA LEU A 23 -13.69 -11.28 -8.57
C LEU A 23 -14.54 -10.12 -8.07
N GLN A 24 -15.25 -9.46 -8.99
CA GLN A 24 -16.17 -8.39 -8.67
C GLN A 24 -17.61 -8.83 -8.97
N PHE A 25 -18.44 -8.83 -7.94
CA PHE A 25 -19.85 -9.20 -8.01
C PHE A 25 -20.73 -7.95 -7.89
N VAL A 26 -21.85 -7.95 -8.60
CA VAL A 26 -22.93 -6.99 -8.37
C VAL A 26 -23.58 -7.32 -7.02
N ARG A 27 -23.92 -6.31 -6.22
CA ARG A 27 -24.35 -6.50 -4.82
C ARG A 27 -25.69 -7.23 -4.72
N ASP A 28 -26.61 -6.87 -5.60
CA ASP A 28 -28.02 -7.28 -5.55
C ASP A 28 -28.34 -8.38 -6.58
N GLU A 29 -27.29 -9.01 -7.12
CA GLU A 29 -27.44 -10.16 -8.01
C GLU A 29 -27.67 -11.41 -7.16
N GLU A 30 -28.90 -11.91 -7.18
CA GLU A 30 -29.32 -13.15 -6.54
C GLU A 30 -29.36 -14.28 -7.57
N MET A 31 -29.00 -15.48 -7.14
CA MET A 31 -29.01 -16.65 -8.02
C MET A 31 -29.38 -17.90 -7.22
N ALA A 32 -30.21 -18.75 -7.82
CA ALA A 32 -30.47 -20.08 -7.30
C ALA A 32 -29.51 -21.09 -7.94
N ILE A 33 -28.72 -21.80 -7.13
CA ILE A 33 -27.77 -22.83 -7.60
C ILE A 33 -28.01 -24.14 -6.87
N ASP A 34 -28.20 -25.20 -7.65
CA ASP A 34 -28.06 -26.59 -7.19
C ASP A 34 -26.63 -27.06 -7.42
N VAL A 35 -25.94 -27.40 -6.33
CA VAL A 35 -24.56 -27.88 -6.41
C VAL A 35 -24.58 -29.38 -6.70
N ASN A 36 -23.94 -29.76 -7.80
CA ASN A 36 -23.88 -31.15 -8.23
C ASN A 36 -22.81 -31.94 -7.44
N PHE A 37 -23.20 -32.55 -6.32
CA PHE A 37 -22.38 -33.52 -5.58
C PHE A 37 -23.21 -34.73 -5.09
N SER A 38 -22.56 -35.89 -4.93
CA SER A 38 -23.21 -37.09 -4.41
C SER A 38 -23.38 -37.01 -2.88
N ALA A 39 -24.35 -37.75 -2.33
CA ALA A 39 -24.54 -37.84 -0.87
C ALA A 39 -23.30 -38.41 -0.16
N ASP A 40 -22.57 -39.32 -0.82
CA ASP A 40 -21.31 -39.87 -0.32
C ASP A 40 -20.21 -38.79 -0.26
N ASP A 41 -20.09 -37.94 -1.29
CA ASP A 41 -19.13 -36.82 -1.30
C ASP A 41 -19.48 -35.77 -0.24
N ALA A 42 -20.77 -35.53 -0.01
CA ALA A 42 -21.25 -34.59 1.01
C ALA A 42 -20.79 -34.98 2.42
N ALA A 43 -20.88 -36.27 2.74
CA ALA A 43 -20.48 -36.81 4.04
C ALA A 43 -18.96 -37.01 4.16
N SER A 44 -18.31 -37.50 3.10
CA SER A 44 -16.89 -37.89 3.16
C SER A 44 -15.91 -36.74 2.88
N LYS A 45 -16.18 -35.88 1.89
CA LYS A 45 -15.24 -34.82 1.45
C LYS A 45 -15.57 -33.47 2.05
N PHE A 46 -16.86 -33.15 2.15
CA PHE A 46 -17.30 -31.82 2.53
C PHE A 46 -17.81 -31.75 3.97
N GLU A 47 -18.01 -32.87 4.66
CA GLU A 47 -18.42 -32.93 6.07
C GLU A 47 -19.64 -32.04 6.39
N GLY A 48 -20.58 -31.93 5.43
CA GLY A 48 -21.77 -31.06 5.57
C GLY A 48 -21.49 -29.55 5.46
N ARG A 49 -20.28 -29.12 5.06
CA ARG A 49 -19.92 -27.70 4.87
C ARG A 49 -20.55 -27.08 3.62
N LEU A 50 -20.98 -27.90 2.66
CA LEU A 50 -21.68 -27.47 1.45
C LEU A 50 -23.17 -27.82 1.54
N ARG A 51 -24.03 -26.88 1.10
CA ARG A 51 -25.46 -27.11 0.94
C ARG A 51 -25.74 -27.63 -0.47
N ALA A 52 -26.75 -28.47 -0.64
CA ALA A 52 -27.16 -28.96 -1.96
C ALA A 52 -27.79 -27.84 -2.80
N HIS A 53 -28.50 -26.91 -2.15
CA HIS A 53 -29.19 -25.81 -2.78
C HIS A 53 -28.83 -24.49 -2.10
N TYR A 54 -28.61 -23.45 -2.90
CA TYR A 54 -28.41 -22.07 -2.47
C TYR A 54 -29.37 -21.15 -3.21
N ASP A 55 -29.96 -20.20 -2.49
CA ASP A 55 -30.81 -19.13 -3.02
C ASP A 55 -30.53 -17.86 -2.22
N GLU A 56 -29.46 -17.17 -2.59
CA GLU A 56 -28.88 -16.02 -1.88
C GLU A 56 -28.12 -15.12 -2.90
N PRO A 57 -27.64 -13.93 -2.51
CA PRO A 57 -26.76 -13.13 -3.36
C PRO A 57 -25.53 -13.91 -3.84
N LEU A 58 -25.19 -13.78 -5.13
CA LEU A 58 -24.16 -14.57 -5.81
C LEU A 58 -22.81 -14.56 -5.08
N TYR A 59 -22.40 -13.40 -4.56
CA TYR A 59 -21.14 -13.28 -3.81
C TYR A 59 -21.11 -14.14 -2.54
N ARG A 60 -22.26 -14.35 -1.88
CA ARG A 60 -22.38 -15.22 -0.69
C ARG A 60 -22.32 -16.69 -1.09
N ILE A 61 -22.99 -17.05 -2.18
CA ILE A 61 -22.96 -18.41 -2.70
C ILE A 61 -21.52 -18.80 -3.03
N VAL A 62 -20.82 -17.96 -3.79
CA VAL A 62 -19.41 -18.20 -4.14
C VAL A 62 -18.55 -18.29 -2.87
N ALA A 63 -18.68 -17.35 -1.94
CA ALA A 63 -17.89 -17.37 -0.70
C ALA A 63 -18.13 -18.64 0.14
N ASN A 64 -19.39 -19.08 0.29
CA ASN A 64 -19.76 -20.27 1.03
C ASN A 64 -19.27 -21.55 0.35
N VAL A 65 -19.39 -21.64 -0.98
CA VAL A 65 -18.87 -22.77 -1.75
C VAL A 65 -17.35 -22.85 -1.62
N PHE A 66 -16.62 -21.74 -1.79
CA PHE A 66 -15.16 -21.74 -1.62
C PHE A 66 -14.75 -22.10 -0.20
N LYS A 67 -15.45 -21.61 0.82
CA LYS A 67 -15.21 -21.98 2.22
C LYS A 67 -15.41 -23.49 2.44
N GLY A 68 -16.49 -24.06 1.94
CA GLY A 68 -16.80 -25.48 2.09
C GLY A 68 -15.85 -26.40 1.31
N VAL A 69 -15.34 -25.97 0.16
CA VAL A 69 -14.39 -26.74 -0.64
C VAL A 69 -12.96 -26.63 -0.09
N THR A 70 -12.53 -25.45 0.33
CA THR A 70 -11.11 -25.20 0.70
C THR A 70 -10.80 -25.39 2.18
N ASP A 71 -11.82 -25.50 3.03
CA ASP A 71 -11.70 -25.46 4.50
C ASP A 71 -11.00 -24.21 5.06
N LYS A 72 -10.88 -23.14 4.27
CA LYS A 72 -10.23 -21.92 4.71
C LYS A 72 -11.25 -20.98 5.33
N ARG A 73 -10.85 -20.34 6.44
CA ARG A 73 -11.62 -19.25 7.05
C ARG A 73 -11.77 -18.13 6.04
N LEU A 74 -13.00 -17.67 5.85
CA LEU A 74 -13.28 -16.46 5.08
C LEU A 74 -12.87 -15.24 5.92
N THR A 75 -12.02 -14.39 5.36
CA THR A 75 -11.71 -13.08 5.93
C THR A 75 -12.68 -12.07 5.33
N GLU A 76 -13.56 -11.52 6.16
CA GLU A 76 -14.49 -10.48 5.77
C GLU A 76 -13.89 -9.08 6.03
N GLY A 77 -14.59 -8.03 5.57
CA GLY A 77 -14.18 -6.66 5.86
C GLY A 77 -14.10 -6.45 7.37
N GLY A 78 -12.94 -5.99 7.85
CA GLY A 78 -12.65 -5.86 9.28
C GLY A 78 -13.57 -4.89 10.02
N ASP A 79 -13.33 -4.78 11.33
CA ASP A 79 -14.07 -3.85 12.21
C ASP A 79 -13.71 -2.38 11.98
N PHE A 80 -12.63 -2.13 11.23
CA PHE A 80 -12.23 -0.79 10.82
C PHE A 80 -13.38 -0.01 10.17
N ARG A 81 -13.59 1.22 10.64
CA ARG A 81 -14.50 2.19 10.04
C ARG A 81 -13.73 3.50 9.86
N GLY A 82 -13.60 3.90 8.61
CA GLY A 82 -13.07 5.21 8.24
C GLY A 82 -14.04 6.33 8.60
N TYR A 83 -13.65 7.56 8.28
CA TYR A 83 -14.38 8.77 8.67
C TYR A 83 -15.85 8.79 8.23
N HIS A 84 -16.14 8.30 7.03
CA HIS A 84 -17.51 8.20 6.50
C HIS A 84 -18.19 6.84 6.79
N GLY A 85 -17.64 6.03 7.70
CA GLY A 85 -18.13 4.68 8.00
C GLY A 85 -17.79 3.64 6.93
N ALA A 86 -16.91 3.98 5.98
CA ALA A 86 -16.42 3.05 4.96
C ALA A 86 -15.41 2.05 5.58
N GLN A 87 -15.40 0.81 5.09
CA GLN A 87 -14.44 -0.23 5.53
C GLN A 87 -13.08 -0.14 4.83
N GLY A 88 -12.92 0.80 3.90
CA GLY A 88 -11.71 0.96 3.11
C GLY A 88 -11.43 2.42 2.84
N ILE A 89 -10.15 2.73 2.67
CA ILE A 89 -9.61 4.07 2.52
C ILE A 89 -9.08 4.22 1.11
N LYS A 90 -9.47 5.30 0.43
CA LYS A 90 -8.90 5.62 -0.89
C LYS A 90 -7.45 6.02 -0.72
N ALA A 91 -6.57 5.37 -1.48
CA ALA A 91 -5.14 5.61 -1.46
C ALA A 91 -4.53 5.23 -2.80
N SER A 92 -3.36 5.78 -3.10
CA SER A 92 -2.59 5.41 -4.28
C SER A 92 -1.31 4.69 -3.86
N LEU A 93 -1.04 3.55 -4.49
CA LEU A 93 0.22 2.83 -4.33
C LEU A 93 1.02 3.00 -5.63
N LYS A 94 2.14 3.73 -5.56
CA LYS A 94 2.89 4.17 -6.74
C LYS A 94 1.96 4.96 -7.68
N ALA A 95 1.90 4.59 -8.97
CA ALA A 95 1.03 5.21 -9.97
C ALA A 95 -0.38 4.59 -10.03
N SER A 96 -0.76 3.71 -9.11
CA SER A 96 -2.04 3.00 -9.15
C SER A 96 -2.95 3.44 -8.01
N GLU A 97 -4.13 3.94 -8.38
CA GLU A 97 -5.18 4.28 -7.41
C GLU A 97 -5.96 3.04 -6.99
N GLY A 98 -6.33 2.97 -5.72
CA GLY A 98 -7.09 1.86 -5.17
C GLY A 98 -7.68 2.15 -3.80
N THR A 99 -8.05 1.09 -3.12
CA THR A 99 -8.60 1.12 -1.78
C THR A 99 -7.75 0.24 -0.88
N LEU A 100 -7.28 0.82 0.22
CA LEU A 100 -6.62 0.15 1.31
C LEU A 100 -7.68 -0.30 2.31
N TYR A 101 -7.77 -1.60 2.55
CA TYR A 101 -8.68 -2.22 3.52
C TYR A 101 -7.86 -2.69 4.73
N PRO A 102 -7.99 -2.03 5.89
CA PRO A 102 -7.47 -2.55 7.15
C PRO A 102 -8.32 -3.76 7.61
N LEU A 103 -7.69 -4.92 7.80
CA LEU A 103 -8.31 -6.19 8.20
C LEU A 103 -7.67 -6.71 9.49
N GLU A 104 -8.37 -7.59 10.22
CA GLU A 104 -7.93 -8.19 11.51
C GLU A 104 -6.44 -8.63 11.54
N LYS A 105 -5.91 -9.14 10.41
CA LYS A 105 -4.56 -9.72 10.31
C LYS A 105 -3.62 -9.03 9.33
N GLY A 106 -4.02 -7.92 8.72
CA GLY A 106 -3.21 -7.28 7.68
C GLY A 106 -3.93 -6.19 6.91
N PHE A 107 -3.20 -5.55 6.02
CA PHE A 107 -3.76 -4.64 5.03
C PHE A 107 -3.98 -5.34 3.70
N LEU A 108 -5.08 -5.04 3.05
CA LEU A 108 -5.36 -5.46 1.69
C LEU A 108 -5.51 -4.23 0.80
N PHE A 109 -4.67 -4.10 -0.22
CA PHE A 109 -4.82 -3.09 -1.27
C PHE A 109 -5.40 -3.74 -2.53
N ALA A 110 -6.46 -3.15 -3.07
CA ALA A 110 -7.17 -3.63 -4.25
C ALA A 110 -7.85 -2.45 -4.99
N PRO A 111 -8.18 -2.55 -6.29
CA PRO A 111 -8.12 -3.74 -7.13
C PRO A 111 -6.75 -4.01 -7.76
N LYS A 112 -5.98 -2.98 -8.14
CA LYS A 112 -4.72 -3.14 -8.89
C LYS A 112 -3.62 -2.18 -8.36
N PRO A 113 -2.42 -2.70 -8.02
CA PRO A 113 -2.12 -4.11 -7.81
C PRO A 113 -2.96 -4.68 -6.65
N THR A 114 -3.20 -5.99 -6.66
CA THR A 114 -3.74 -6.66 -5.47
C THR A 114 -2.59 -7.04 -4.57
N LEU A 115 -2.59 -6.55 -3.34
CA LEU A 115 -1.51 -6.77 -2.38
C LEU A 115 -2.09 -7.01 -0.99
N PHE A 116 -1.71 -8.12 -0.38
CA PHE A 116 -1.98 -8.39 1.04
C PHE A 116 -0.69 -8.26 1.83
N ILE A 117 -0.72 -7.45 2.89
CA ILE A 117 0.40 -7.14 3.79
C ILE A 117 0.01 -7.63 5.19
N PRO A 118 0.52 -8.79 5.65
CA PRO A 118 0.26 -9.27 7.00
C PRO A 118 0.79 -8.30 8.05
N HIS A 119 0.08 -8.13 9.17
CA HIS A 119 0.58 -7.32 10.30
C HIS A 119 1.91 -7.86 10.85
N SER A 120 2.12 -9.18 10.79
CA SER A 120 3.36 -9.85 11.22
C SER A 120 4.60 -9.36 10.46
N ASP A 121 4.42 -8.84 9.25
CA ASP A 121 5.52 -8.48 8.36
C ASP A 121 5.88 -6.99 8.52
N ILE A 122 5.06 -6.21 9.22
CA ILE A 122 5.22 -4.77 9.44
C ILE A 122 6.09 -4.53 10.68
N ALA A 123 7.24 -3.88 10.49
CA ALA A 123 8.14 -3.50 11.57
C ALA A 123 7.69 -2.20 12.26
N SER A 124 7.26 -1.23 11.47
CA SER A 124 6.76 0.06 11.95
C SER A 124 6.02 0.79 10.84
N ILE A 125 5.21 1.78 11.20
CA ILE A 125 4.56 2.67 10.26
C ILE A 125 5.00 4.11 10.50
N LEU A 126 4.86 4.92 9.46
CA LEU A 126 5.12 6.34 9.50
C LEU A 126 4.01 7.05 8.73
N PHE A 127 3.36 8.01 9.38
CA PHE A 127 2.53 8.98 8.71
C PHE A 127 3.40 10.15 8.30
N SER A 128 3.34 10.56 7.03
CA SER A 128 4.06 11.74 6.56
C SER A 128 3.14 12.76 5.93
N ARG A 129 3.57 14.03 5.97
CA ARG A 129 2.77 15.18 5.50
C ARG A 129 1.49 15.40 6.31
N VAL A 130 1.45 14.90 7.55
CA VAL A 130 0.35 15.15 8.47
C VAL A 130 0.42 16.59 8.99
N GLU A 131 1.60 17.17 9.17
CA GLU A 131 1.75 18.55 9.63
C GLU A 131 2.14 19.48 8.48
N ALA A 132 1.23 19.69 7.52
CA ALA A 132 1.43 20.72 6.52
C ALA A 132 1.32 22.10 7.19
N SER A 133 2.46 22.80 7.22
CA SER A 133 2.70 24.15 7.72
C SER A 133 1.54 25.13 7.49
N ALA A 134 1.42 26.12 8.39
CA ALA A 134 0.31 27.07 8.55
C ALA A 134 -0.15 27.82 7.27
N THR A 135 0.60 27.74 6.17
CA THR A 135 0.32 28.40 4.90
C THR A 135 -0.28 27.49 3.82
N ASN A 136 -0.33 26.16 4.01
CA ASN A 136 -0.97 25.27 3.03
C ASN A 136 -1.53 24.01 3.70
N LYS A 137 -2.82 24.00 4.06
CA LYS A 137 -3.50 22.80 4.55
C LYS A 137 -3.60 21.78 3.41
N MET A 138 -2.60 20.92 3.26
CA MET A 138 -2.72 19.74 2.40
C MET A 138 -3.89 18.88 2.89
N ARG A 139 -4.79 18.57 1.96
CA ARG A 139 -6.00 17.77 2.23
C ARG A 139 -5.69 16.28 2.40
N THR A 140 -4.47 15.87 2.08
CA THR A 140 -4.04 14.49 2.09
C THR A 140 -2.71 14.31 2.84
N PHE A 141 -2.48 13.09 3.32
CA PHE A 141 -1.22 12.63 3.91
C PHE A 141 -0.79 11.31 3.25
N ASP A 142 0.42 10.88 3.56
CA ASP A 142 0.98 9.62 3.07
C ASP A 142 1.23 8.65 4.25
N LEU A 143 1.04 7.35 4.02
CA LEU A 143 1.28 6.27 4.97
C LEU A 143 2.40 5.37 4.42
N LYS A 144 3.51 5.30 5.14
CA LYS A 144 4.63 4.39 4.85
C LYS A 144 4.61 3.22 5.82
N LEU A 145 4.62 2.01 5.30
CA LEU A 145 4.75 0.76 6.03
C LEU A 145 6.19 0.26 5.87
N ASN A 146 6.97 0.29 6.95
CA ASN A 146 8.31 -0.27 6.98
C ASN A 146 8.22 -1.75 7.32
N MET A 147 8.78 -2.61 6.48
CA MET A 147 8.68 -4.06 6.60
C MET A 147 9.90 -4.66 7.32
N HIS A 148 9.75 -5.84 7.94
CA HIS A 148 10.85 -6.51 8.66
C HIS A 148 12.00 -7.02 7.78
N GLY A 149 11.90 -6.95 6.45
CA GLY A 149 12.93 -7.47 5.54
C GLY A 149 12.51 -7.57 4.07
N THR A 150 11.25 -7.23 3.76
CA THR A 150 10.76 -7.06 2.39
C THR A 150 10.79 -5.59 1.99
N GLN A 151 10.34 -5.28 0.77
CA GLN A 151 10.21 -3.90 0.30
C GLN A 151 9.16 -3.14 1.12
N ASP A 152 9.50 -1.91 1.52
CA ASP A 152 8.57 -0.97 2.15
C ASP A 152 7.47 -0.53 1.18
N TYR A 153 6.28 -0.29 1.71
CA TYR A 153 5.12 0.17 0.94
C TYR A 153 4.75 1.60 1.34
N GLN A 154 4.56 2.47 0.35
CA GLN A 154 4.10 3.83 0.58
C GLN A 154 2.76 4.04 -0.13
N PHE A 155 1.74 4.31 0.66
CA PHE A 155 0.42 4.72 0.20
C PHE A 155 0.33 6.23 0.27
N VAL A 156 0.02 6.88 -0.84
CA VAL A 156 -0.05 8.34 -0.95
C VAL A 156 -1.48 8.81 -1.17
N SER A 157 -1.70 10.12 -1.00
CA SER A 157 -2.98 10.79 -1.30
C SER A 157 -4.16 10.31 -0.44
N ILE A 158 -3.91 9.90 0.80
CA ILE A 158 -4.96 9.51 1.75
C ILE A 158 -5.62 10.77 2.31
N ASN A 159 -6.96 10.83 2.33
CA ASN A 159 -7.69 11.96 2.91
C ASN A 159 -7.36 12.13 4.40
N ARG A 160 -7.03 13.35 4.81
CA ARG A 160 -6.69 13.71 6.20
C ARG A 160 -7.73 13.30 7.23
N GLU A 161 -9.01 13.28 6.86
CA GLU A 161 -10.10 12.86 7.76
C GLU A 161 -9.95 11.41 8.22
N GLU A 162 -9.24 10.57 7.47
CA GLU A 162 -9.01 9.15 7.78
C GLU A 162 -7.84 8.93 8.75
N HIS A 163 -7.08 9.98 9.09
CA HIS A 163 -5.88 9.87 9.93
C HIS A 163 -6.20 9.30 11.32
N THR A 164 -7.18 9.88 12.02
CA THR A 164 -7.55 9.45 13.39
C THR A 164 -8.00 7.99 13.41
N SER A 165 -8.85 7.58 12.46
CA SER A 165 -9.32 6.20 12.35
C SER A 165 -8.17 5.21 12.13
N LEU A 166 -7.19 5.57 11.27
CA LEU A 166 -6.01 4.74 11.05
C LEU A 166 -5.11 4.66 12.27
N GLU A 167 -4.88 5.77 12.96
CA GLU A 167 -4.06 5.81 14.18
C GLU A 167 -4.65 4.91 15.28
N GLU A 168 -5.96 4.99 15.51
CA GLU A 168 -6.68 4.12 16.45
C GLU A 168 -6.56 2.65 16.07
N TYR A 169 -6.76 2.32 14.79
CA TYR A 169 -6.62 0.95 14.29
C TYR A 169 -5.21 0.38 14.52
N MET A 170 -4.17 1.19 14.25
CA MET A 170 -2.78 0.77 14.40
C MET A 170 -2.43 0.55 15.87
N ALA A 171 -2.94 1.41 16.75
CA ALA A 171 -2.79 1.26 18.19
C ALA A 171 -3.49 0.01 18.72
N GLU A 172 -4.71 -0.28 18.27
CA GLU A 172 -5.47 -1.48 18.65
C GLU A 172 -4.76 -2.78 18.24
N HIS A 173 -4.14 -2.80 17.05
CA HIS A 173 -3.41 -3.95 16.52
C HIS A 173 -1.94 -4.02 17.00
N GLY A 174 -1.50 -3.08 17.85
CA GLY A 174 -0.16 -3.07 18.43
C GLY A 174 0.97 -2.79 17.43
N ILE A 175 0.67 -2.08 16.33
CA ILE A 175 1.64 -1.74 15.28
C ILE A 175 2.45 -0.51 15.73
N LYS A 176 3.78 -0.60 15.67
CA LYS A 176 4.67 0.49 16.10
C LYS A 176 4.56 1.71 15.18
N MET A 177 4.27 2.87 15.75
CA MET A 177 4.20 4.15 15.03
C MET A 177 5.49 4.97 15.26
N LEU A 178 6.12 5.40 14.18
CA LEU A 178 7.24 6.33 14.20
C LEU A 178 6.73 7.76 14.00
N SER A 179 7.36 8.72 14.68
CA SER A 179 7.15 10.14 14.43
C SER A 179 8.07 10.61 13.30
N GLU A 180 7.60 11.53 12.45
CA GLU A 180 8.40 12.16 11.37
C GLU A 180 9.74 12.72 11.88
N LEU A 181 9.79 13.19 13.13
CA LEU A 181 11.02 13.73 13.73
C LEU A 181 12.11 12.66 13.97
N ASN A 182 11.72 11.40 14.20
CA ASN A 182 12.64 10.33 14.58
C ASN A 182 13.32 9.66 13.38
N GLU A 183 12.78 9.78 12.16
CA GLU A 183 13.40 9.19 10.95
C GLU A 183 14.74 9.89 10.61
N SER A 184 14.91 11.15 11.03
CA SER A 184 16.17 11.90 10.89
C SER A 184 17.33 11.38 11.76
N THR A 185 17.02 10.65 12.84
CA THR A 185 18.02 10.21 13.82
C THR A 185 18.46 8.75 13.62
N SER A 186 17.64 7.93 12.94
CA SER A 186 17.91 6.50 12.77
C SER A 186 18.88 6.13 11.64
N VAL A 187 19.36 7.09 10.85
CA VAL A 187 20.27 6.84 9.71
C VAL A 187 21.76 7.04 10.06
N SER A 188 22.09 7.51 11.28
CA SER A 188 23.49 7.87 11.63
C SER A 188 24.23 6.92 12.57
N TYR A 189 23.73 5.69 12.80
CA TYR A 189 24.44 4.69 13.61
C TYR A 189 24.71 3.40 12.81
N LYS A 190 25.48 3.51 11.73
CA LYS A 190 26.14 2.37 11.10
C LYS A 190 27.50 2.77 10.55
N GLY A 191 28.43 3.05 11.46
CA GLY A 191 29.79 3.44 11.10
C GLY A 191 30.62 3.97 12.26
N MET A 192 30.75 3.20 13.34
CA MET A 192 31.85 3.32 14.29
C MET A 192 32.03 1.98 15.01
N ASP A 193 32.66 1.05 14.28
CA ASP A 193 33.47 0.02 14.92
C ASP A 193 34.66 0.73 15.57
N VAL A 194 34.67 0.79 16.90
CA VAL A 194 35.89 0.97 17.68
C VAL A 194 35.77 0.10 18.92
N ASP A 195 36.37 -1.08 18.78
CA ASP A 195 36.83 -1.96 19.83
C ASP A 195 37.70 -1.16 20.80
N SER A 196 37.33 -1.09 22.08
CA SER A 196 38.20 -0.63 23.16
C SER A 196 37.67 -1.10 24.51
N ASP A 197 38.25 -2.22 24.92
CA ASP A 197 38.44 -2.60 26.32
C ASP A 197 39.36 -1.57 27.03
N ASP A 198 39.23 -1.52 28.35
CA ASP A 198 40.11 -0.86 29.32
C ASP A 198 39.87 0.63 29.72
N GLY A 199 39.20 0.77 30.87
CA GLY A 199 39.67 1.48 32.06
C GLY A 199 40.34 2.86 31.96
N GLY A 200 39.61 3.93 32.34
CA GLY A 200 40.27 5.21 32.63
C GLY A 200 39.34 6.37 33.01
N VAL A 201 39.20 6.61 34.31
CA VAL A 201 38.49 7.73 34.96
C VAL A 201 39.07 9.13 34.62
N ASN A 202 38.20 10.09 34.27
CA ASN A 202 38.21 11.51 34.71
C ASN A 202 36.98 12.23 34.10
N LYS A 203 35.95 12.62 34.87
CA LYS A 203 35.78 13.82 35.72
C LYS A 203 35.64 15.15 34.96
N VAL A 204 34.46 15.78 35.18
CA VAL A 204 34.06 17.21 35.11
C VAL A 204 34.03 17.84 33.70
N ALA A 205 33.08 18.68 33.27
CA ALA A 205 32.09 19.51 33.97
C ALA A 205 30.88 19.84 33.07
N VAL A 206 29.75 20.09 33.73
CA VAL A 206 28.50 20.67 33.20
C VAL A 206 28.56 22.20 33.30
N ALA A 207 27.75 22.87 32.46
CA ALA A 207 27.39 24.32 32.42
C ALA A 207 28.19 25.13 31.37
N GLY A 208 27.61 26.03 30.59
CA GLY A 208 26.25 26.58 30.55
C GLY A 208 26.17 27.70 29.51
N VAL A 209 24.98 27.83 28.92
CA VAL A 209 24.23 29.02 28.47
C VAL A 209 24.97 30.36 28.24
N ALA A 210 24.84 30.86 27.00
CA ALA A 210 24.58 32.24 26.54
C ALA A 210 25.63 33.39 26.60
N ALA A 211 25.82 33.94 25.39
CA ALA A 211 25.72 35.37 25.00
C ALA A 211 26.98 36.27 24.96
N LEU A 212 26.97 37.13 23.92
CA LEU A 212 27.79 38.32 23.61
C LEU A 212 29.17 38.01 23.02
N GLY A 213 29.65 38.59 21.91
CA GLY A 213 29.26 39.73 21.07
C GLY A 213 30.55 40.40 20.55
N MET A 214 30.54 40.89 19.30
CA MET A 214 31.55 41.75 18.63
C MET A 214 32.92 41.11 18.31
N GLU A 215 33.67 41.43 17.26
CA GLU A 215 33.55 42.15 15.97
C GLU A 215 34.96 42.01 15.34
N SER A 216 35.08 41.75 14.02
CA SER A 216 36.23 42.11 13.17
C SER A 216 35.98 41.64 11.73
N ASP A 217 35.56 42.61 10.91
CA ASP A 217 36.02 42.92 9.54
C ASP A 217 37.40 42.32 9.18
N GLU A 218 37.80 41.92 7.97
CA GLU A 218 37.44 42.20 6.57
C GLU A 218 38.27 41.18 5.74
N ASP A 219 37.72 40.51 4.72
CA ASP A 219 38.37 40.47 3.39
C ASP A 219 37.38 39.95 2.32
N SER A 220 37.44 40.65 1.19
CA SER A 220 36.57 40.60 0.03
C SER A 220 37.13 39.71 -1.08
N SER A 221 36.27 39.03 -1.83
CA SER A 221 36.17 39.22 -3.28
C SER A 221 35.00 38.40 -3.88
N PRO A 222 34.15 39.04 -4.70
CA PRO A 222 33.15 38.39 -5.54
C PRO A 222 33.74 38.08 -6.92
N ASP A 223 33.34 36.98 -7.54
CA ASP A 223 33.52 36.80 -8.99
C ASP A 223 32.19 36.36 -9.61
N GLU A 224 31.61 37.30 -10.34
CA GLU A 224 30.54 37.15 -11.30
C GLU A 224 31.11 36.48 -12.56
N ASP A 225 30.40 35.53 -13.17
CA ASP A 225 30.28 35.39 -14.63
C ASP A 225 29.69 34.02 -15.02
N PHE A 226 28.37 33.96 -15.17
CA PHE A 226 27.80 33.04 -16.16
C PHE A 226 26.51 33.62 -16.75
N VAL A 227 26.68 34.39 -17.83
CA VAL A 227 25.59 34.81 -18.72
C VAL A 227 25.54 33.85 -19.91
N ALA A 228 24.30 33.45 -20.20
CA ALA A 228 23.87 32.47 -21.20
C ALA A 228 24.22 32.83 -22.65
N GLU A 229 24.39 31.81 -23.50
CA GLU A 229 23.78 31.82 -24.84
C GLU A 229 23.58 30.41 -25.44
N SER A 230 22.33 30.16 -25.86
CA SER A 230 21.80 29.42 -27.01
C SER A 230 22.35 28.06 -27.48
N GLY A 231 21.42 27.11 -27.65
CA GLY A 231 21.19 26.51 -28.98
C GLY A 231 21.45 25.02 -29.15
N SER A 232 20.41 24.19 -28.97
CA SER A 232 20.07 23.02 -29.81
C SER A 232 18.84 22.35 -29.19
N ASP A 233 17.63 22.70 -29.62
CA ASP A 233 16.98 22.12 -30.81
C ASP A 233 16.93 20.59 -30.73
N SER A 234 15.80 20.08 -30.25
CA SER A 234 15.44 18.66 -30.27
C SER A 234 13.93 18.57 -30.44
N ASP A 235 13.47 19.08 -31.58
CA ASP A 235 12.20 18.66 -32.18
C ASP A 235 12.30 17.17 -32.53
N MET A 236 11.63 16.32 -31.76
CA MET A 236 11.33 14.95 -32.19
C MET A 236 10.12 15.00 -33.14
N PRO A 237 10.22 14.46 -34.37
CA PRO A 237 9.10 14.38 -35.28
C PRO A 237 8.11 13.30 -34.84
N GLU A 238 6.85 13.68 -34.66
CA GLU A 238 5.71 12.77 -34.60
C GLU A 238 5.39 12.29 -36.01
N GLU A 239 5.70 11.03 -36.31
CA GLU A 239 5.11 10.31 -37.44
C GLU A 239 4.11 9.29 -36.91
N TYR A 240 2.83 9.65 -36.97
CA TYR A 240 1.72 8.70 -37.03
C TYR A 240 0.86 9.11 -38.23
N ASP A 241 1.01 8.38 -39.33
CA ASP A 241 0.15 8.43 -40.50
C ASP A 241 -1.25 7.92 -40.11
N GLU A 242 -2.21 8.84 -40.01
CA GLU A 242 -3.64 8.54 -39.94
C GLU A 242 -4.22 8.46 -41.36
N ASP A 243 -3.90 7.40 -42.11
CA ASP A 243 -4.65 7.00 -43.31
C ASP A 243 -4.35 5.53 -43.69
N TYR A 244 -4.79 4.59 -42.84
CA TYR A 244 -4.88 3.18 -43.25
C TYR A 244 -6.30 2.89 -43.77
N GLU A 245 -6.49 3.09 -45.08
CA GLU A 245 -7.61 2.52 -45.84
C GLU A 245 -7.46 0.99 -45.87
N SER A 246 -8.46 0.28 -45.34
CA SER A 246 -8.55 -1.17 -45.50
C SER A 246 -8.97 -1.48 -46.95
N PRO A 247 -8.27 -2.34 -47.69
CA PRO A 247 -8.80 -2.86 -48.94
C PRO A 247 -9.93 -3.83 -48.64
N ASP A 248 -11.13 -3.40 -49.03
CA ASP A 248 -12.33 -4.18 -49.28
C ASP A 248 -12.03 -5.21 -50.37
N ASP A 249 -11.89 -6.49 -50.00
CA ASP A 249 -11.93 -7.61 -50.94
C ASP A 249 -13.33 -8.25 -50.88
N GLY A 250 -14.22 -7.66 -51.66
CA GLY A 250 -15.46 -8.27 -52.12
C GLY A 250 -15.36 -8.65 -53.61
N GLU A 251 -15.97 -9.79 -53.93
CA GLU A 251 -16.27 -10.35 -55.27
C GLU A 251 -15.08 -11.03 -55.98
N ASP A 252 -15.18 -12.21 -56.61
CA ASP A 252 -16.29 -13.05 -57.06
C ASP A 252 -15.73 -14.44 -57.50
N ASP A 253 -16.63 -15.41 -57.67
CA ASP A 253 -16.50 -16.77 -58.27
C ASP A 253 -15.86 -17.95 -57.48
#